data_AF-A0A3N5W049-F1
#
_entry.id   AF-A0A3N5W049-F1
#
_cell.length_a   1.000
_cell.length_b   1.000
_cell.length_c   1.000
_cell.angle_alpha   90.00
_cell.angle_beta   90.00
_cell.angle_gamma   90.00
#
_symmetry.space_group_name_H-M   'P 1'
#
loop_
_entity.id
_entity.type
_entity.pdbx_description
1 polymer ?
#
loop_
_entity_poly.entity_id
_entity_poly.type
_entity_poly.pdbx_seq_one_letter_code
_entity_poly.pdbx_strand_id
1 'polypeptide(L)' 'QEYVAKSRPAYCAKTGMVDEVVAFKDMRKYLVAFANCCYQNPVSITPQHQMILPRIIKG' A
#
# COMPACT_ATOMS: atom_id res chain seq x y z
N GLN A 1 -7.92 30.22 2.72
CA GLN A 1 -8.79 29.43 3.61
C GLN A 1 -9.30 28.16 2.93
N GLU A 2 -9.77 28.23 1.68
CA GLU A 2 -10.32 27.07 0.94
C GLU A 2 -9.37 25.87 0.82
N TYR A 3 -8.10 26.12 0.50
CA TYR A 3 -7.10 25.05 0.37
C TYR A 3 -6.91 24.27 1.68
N VAL A 4 -6.94 24.96 2.82
CA VAL A 4 -6.80 24.33 4.15
C VAL A 4 -7.99 23.41 4.44
N ALA A 5 -9.20 23.82 4.05
CA ALA A 5 -10.43 23.05 4.26
C ALA A 5 -10.49 21.81 3.36
N LYS A 6 -10.14 21.96 2.07
CA LYS A 6 -10.20 20.89 1.07
C LYS A 6 -9.03 19.89 1.12
N SER A 7 -8.01 20.17 1.94
CA SER A 7 -6.84 19.28 2.11
C SER A 7 -6.84 18.51 3.43
N ARG A 8 -7.87 18.66 4.28
CA ARG A 8 -7.95 17.90 5.54
C ARG A 8 -8.16 16.41 5.24
N PRO A 9 -7.57 15.49 6.03
CA PRO A 9 -7.72 14.06 5.82
C PRO A 9 -9.18 13.59 5.73
N ALA A 10 -10.05 14.15 6.58
CA ALA A 10 -11.48 13.82 6.56
C ALA A 10 -12.19 14.26 5.26
N TYR A 11 -11.74 15.35 4.64
CA TYR A 11 -12.27 15.79 3.35
C TYR A 11 -11.77 14.85 2.24
N CYS A 12 -10.47 14.56 2.22
CA CYS A 12 -9.86 13.66 1.23
C CYS A 12 -10.49 12.26 1.22
N ALA A 13 -10.81 11.72 2.40
CA ALA A 13 -11.50 10.43 2.52
C ALA A 13 -12.94 10.49 1.99
N LYS A 14 -13.69 11.55 2.33
CA LYS A 14 -15.07 11.73 1.86
C LYS A 14 -15.18 11.94 0.36
N THR A 15 -14.19 12.60 -0.25
CA THR A 15 -14.16 12.84 -1.70
C THR A 15 -13.47 11.72 -2.48
N GLY A 16 -13.02 10.65 -1.82
CA GLY A 16 -12.36 9.52 -2.48
C GLY A 16 -10.97 9.84 -3.06
N MET A 17 -10.32 10.89 -2.57
CA MET A 17 -8.91 11.16 -2.92
C MET A 17 -7.96 10.14 -2.27
N VAL A 18 -8.40 9.58 -1.14
CA VAL A 18 -7.82 8.40 -0.48
C VAL A 18 -8.97 7.47 -0.10
N ASP A 19 -8.76 6.16 -0.22
CA ASP A 19 -9.80 5.17 0.13
C ASP A 19 -10.11 5.19 1.62
N GLU A 20 -9.09 5.27 2.48
CA GLU A 20 -9.25 5.34 3.93
C GLU A 20 -8.18 6.20 4.63
N VAL A 21 -8.57 6.78 5.76
CA VAL A 21 -7.66 7.41 6.73
C VAL A 21 -7.58 6.52 7.96
N VAL A 22 -6.43 5.89 8.16
CA VAL A 22 -6.24 4.84 9.17
C VAL A 22 -5.52 5.39 10.40
N ALA A 23 -5.89 4.91 11.58
CA ALA A 23 -5.14 5.20 12.80
C ALA A 23 -3.71 4.65 12.70
N PHE A 24 -2.71 5.41 13.13
CA PHE A 24 -1.29 5.04 12.93
C PHE A 24 -0.94 3.64 13.45
N LYS A 25 -1.51 3.23 14.60
CA LYS A 25 -1.34 1.90 15.20
C LYS A 25 -1.84 0.74 14.31
N ASP A 26 -2.80 1.00 13.43
CA ASP A 26 -3.45 -0.01 12.60
C ASP A 26 -2.88 -0.06 11.18
N MET A 27 -2.02 0.89 10.80
CA MET A 27 -1.41 0.97 9.47
C MET A 27 -0.76 -0.35 9.02
N ARG A 28 -0.02 -1.02 9.91
CA ARG A 28 0.62 -2.31 9.61
C ARG A 28 -0.39 -3.39 9.23
N LYS A 29 -1.58 -3.38 9.82
CA LYS A 29 -2.62 -4.40 9.54
C LYS A 29 -3.06 -4.34 8.08
N TYR A 30 -3.21 -3.13 7.52
CA TYR A 30 -3.54 -2.93 6.12
C TYR A 30 -2.41 -3.41 5.19
N LEU A 31 -1.16 -3.11 5.53
CA LEU A 31 0.00 -3.58 4.75
C LEU A 31 0.09 -5.11 4.73
N VAL A 32 -0.12 -5.76 5.87
CA VAL A 32 -0.13 -7.23 5.98
C VAL A 32 -1.31 -7.83 5.20
N ALA A 33 -2.51 -7.26 5.34
CA ALA A 33 -3.69 -7.71 4.61
C ALA A 33 -3.51 -7.57 3.09
N PHE A 34 -2.94 -6.46 2.64
CA PHE A 34 -2.61 -6.22 1.23
C PHE A 34 -1.62 -7.26 0.70
N ALA A 35 -0.49 -7.45 1.39
CA ALA A 35 0.53 -8.42 0.98
C ALA A 35 -0.04 -9.85 0.92
N ASN A 36 -0.82 -10.25 1.93
CA ASN A 36 -1.48 -11.55 1.95
C ASN A 36 -2.45 -11.71 0.76
N CYS A 37 -3.25 -10.68 0.46
CA CYS A 37 -4.16 -10.68 -0.68
C CYS A 37 -3.41 -10.86 -2.01
N CYS A 38 -2.32 -10.11 -2.22
CA CYS A 38 -1.50 -10.22 -3.43
C CYS A 38 -0.91 -11.62 -3.64
N TYR A 39 -0.52 -12.31 -2.56
CA TYR A 39 0.08 -13.64 -2.62
C TYR A 39 -0.93 -14.79 -2.43
N GLN A 40 -2.20 -14.52 -2.18
CA GLN A 40 -3.21 -15.56 -1.95
C GLN A 40 -3.52 -16.39 -3.21
N ASN A 41 -3.58 -15.74 -4.38
CA ASN A 41 -3.79 -16.41 -5.68
C ASN A 41 -3.16 -15.59 -6.81
N PRO A 42 -1.83 -15.58 -6.94
CA PRO A 42 -1.16 -14.75 -7.93
C PRO A 42 -1.35 -15.31 -9.34
N VAL A 43 -1.55 -14.42 -10.31
CA VAL A 43 -1.68 -14.80 -11.74
C VAL A 43 -0.36 -15.30 -12.33
N SER A 44 0.78 -14.92 -11.74
CA SER A 44 2.12 -15.29 -12.21
C SER A 44 3.10 -15.42 -11.05
N ILE A 45 4.13 -16.24 -11.21
CA ILE A 45 5.15 -16.54 -10.19
C ILE A 45 6.53 -16.47 -10.82
N THR A 46 7.46 -15.82 -10.11
CA THR A 46 8.89 -15.90 -10.37
C THR A 46 9.55 -16.71 -9.24
N PRO A 47 10.16 -17.88 -9.52
CA PRO A 47 10.90 -18.62 -8.51
C PRO A 47 12.00 -17.78 -7.86
N GLN A 48 12.21 -17.92 -6.55
CA GLN A 48 13.17 -17.09 -5.80
C GLN A 48 14.59 -17.13 -6.38
N HIS A 49 15.04 -18.29 -6.85
CA HIS A 49 16.35 -18.45 -7.49
C HIS A 49 16.45 -17.79 -8.87
N GLN A 50 15.34 -17.38 -9.47
CA GLN A 50 15.29 -16.66 -10.75
C GLN A 50 15.09 -15.15 -10.56
N MET A 51 14.98 -14.65 -9.32
CA MET A 51 14.86 -13.22 -9.06
C MET A 51 16.18 -12.49 -9.39
N ILE A 52 16.04 -11.39 -10.15
CA ILE A 52 17.18 -10.55 -10.55
C ILE A 52 17.45 -9.42 -9.54
N LEU A 53 16.40 -8.86 -8.94
CA LEU A 53 16.52 -7.73 -8.00
C LEU A 53 17.51 -7.99 -6.84
N PRO A 54 17.46 -9.13 -6.12
CA PRO A 54 18.43 -9.39 -5.05
C PRO A 54 19.88 -9.50 -5.54
N ARG A 55 20.09 -9.90 -6.80
CA ARG A 55 21.41 -10.01 -7.42
C ARG A 55 21.97 -8.63 -7.75
N ILE A 56 21.12 -7.73 -8.27
CA ILE A 56 21.49 -6.34 -8.56
C ILE A 56 21.80 -5.58 -7.26
N ILE A 57 20.98 -5.75 -6.21
CA ILE A 57 21.20 -5.08 -4.92
C ILE A 57 22.54 -5.49 -4.30
N LYS A 58 22.92 -6.76 -4.42
CA LYS A 58 24.19 -7.25 -3.88
C LYS A 58 25.39 -6.60 -4.58
N GLY A 59 25.32 -6.41 -5.91
CA GLY A 59 26.35 -5.75 -6.74
C GLY A 59 27.67 -6.49 -6.74
#